data_AF-A0A420E4G4-F1
#
_entry.id   AF-A0A420E4G4-F1
#
_cell.length_a   1.000
_cell.length_b   1.000
_cell.length_c   1.000
_cell.angle_alpha   90.00
_cell.angle_beta   90.00
_cell.angle_gamma   90.00
#
_symmetry.space_group_name_H-M   'P 1'
#
loop_
_entity.id
_entity.type
_entity.pdbx_description
1 polymer ?
#
loop_
_entity_poly.entity_id
_entity_poly.type
_entity_poly.pdbx_seq_one_letter_code
_entity_poly.pdbx_strand_id
1 'polypeptide(L)'
;MSDLSIAMKAGLMTHNLHNLLNGVADIGTASKIGVITSSLQQFLNGQANISMAHKLGLMTSDLQLLLNSIGKQGAIGLVLGLLMKK
;
A
#
# COMPACT_ATOMS: atom_id res chain seq x y z
N MET A 1 3.75 -12.15 -16.13
CA MET A 1 2.45 -12.18 -15.40
C MET A 1 1.61 -11.04 -15.93
N SER A 2 0.31 -11.25 -16.14
CA SER A 2 -0.60 -10.16 -16.49
C SER A 2 -1.05 -9.42 -15.22
N ASP A 3 -1.50 -8.17 -15.37
CA ASP A 3 -2.11 -7.38 -14.29
C ASP A 3 -3.24 -8.15 -13.61
N LEU A 4 -3.99 -8.95 -14.37
CA LEU A 4 -5.03 -9.82 -13.85
C LEU A 4 -4.47 -10.85 -12.87
N SER A 5 -3.35 -11.51 -13.21
CA SER A 5 -2.72 -12.49 -12.31
C SER A 5 -2.22 -11.84 -11.01
N ILE A 6 -1.69 -10.62 -11.09
CA ILE A 6 -1.22 -9.87 -9.92
C ILE A 6 -2.41 -9.45 -9.05
N ALA A 7 -3.47 -8.91 -9.67
CA ALA A 7 -4.68 -8.49 -8.97
C ALA A 7 -5.33 -9.67 -8.25
N MET A 8 -5.45 -10.81 -8.92
CA MET A 8 -5.97 -12.05 -8.31
C MET A 8 -5.12 -12.50 -7.11
N LYS A 9 -3.79 -12.50 -7.24
CA LYS A 9 -2.89 -12.89 -6.14
C LYS A 9 -2.92 -11.90 -4.97
N ALA A 10 -3.07 -10.62 -5.24
CA ALA A 10 -3.27 -9.57 -4.24
C ALA A 10 -4.70 -9.58 -3.64
N GLY A 11 -5.62 -10.36 -4.23
CA GLY A 11 -7.02 -10.40 -3.86
C GLY A 11 -7.73 -9.07 -4.07
N LEU A 12 -7.37 -8.36 -5.15
CA LEU A 12 -7.91 -7.09 -5.61
C LEU A 12 -8.63 -7.25 -6.95
N MET A 13 -9.52 -6.32 -7.27
CA MET A 13 -10.00 -6.17 -8.65
C MET A 13 -8.93 -5.45 -9.48
N THR A 14 -8.92 -5.67 -10.79
CA THR A 14 -7.92 -5.10 -11.70
C THR A 14 -7.86 -3.57 -11.63
N HIS A 15 -9.01 -2.90 -11.48
CA HIS A 15 -9.05 -1.44 -11.34
C HIS A 15 -8.42 -0.95 -10.02
N ASN A 16 -8.53 -1.71 -8.92
CA ASN A 16 -7.86 -1.36 -7.66
C ASN A 16 -6.35 -1.51 -7.80
N LEU A 17 -5.88 -2.55 -8.50
CA LEU A 17 -4.47 -2.70 -8.82
C LEU A 17 -3.96 -1.52 -9.65
N HIS A 18 -4.68 -1.11 -10.69
CA HIS A 18 -4.29 0.05 -11.51
C HIS A 18 -4.27 1.34 -10.70
N ASN A 19 -5.24 1.57 -9.82
CA ASN A 19 -5.21 2.70 -8.90
C ASN A 19 -3.94 2.68 -8.04
N LEU A 20 -3.64 1.54 -7.41
CA LEU A 20 -2.46 1.38 -6.57
C LEU A 20 -1.15 1.62 -7.35
N LEU A 21 -1.02 1.08 -8.56
CA LEU A 21 0.16 1.28 -9.41
C LEU A 21 0.35 2.75 -9.82
N ASN A 22 -0.74 3.51 -9.93
CA ASN A 22 -0.70 4.96 -10.14
C ASN A 22 -0.47 5.76 -8.84
N GLY A 23 -0.41 5.09 -7.69
CA GLY A 23 -0.28 5.69 -6.37
C GLY A 23 -1.57 6.36 -5.87
N VAL A 24 -2.71 5.88 -6.33
CA VAL A 24 -4.05 6.29 -5.89
C VAL A 24 -4.60 5.23 -4.94
N ALA A 25 -4.95 5.65 -3.73
CA ALA A 25 -5.61 4.79 -2.77
C ALA A 25 -7.09 4.68 -3.12
N ASP A 26 -7.62 3.45 -3.03
CA ASP A 26 -9.04 3.17 -3.18
C ASP A 26 -9.55 2.32 -2.02
N ILE A 27 -10.88 2.27 -1.86
CA ILE A 27 -11.55 1.58 -0.76
C ILE A 27 -11.26 0.07 -0.78
N GLY A 28 -11.17 -0.55 -1.97
CA GLY A 28 -10.89 -1.98 -2.11
C GLY A 28 -9.50 -2.34 -1.61
N THR A 29 -8.49 -1.57 -2.04
CA THR A 29 -7.10 -1.72 -1.60
C THR A 29 -6.96 -1.46 -0.09
N ALA A 30 -7.55 -0.36 0.41
CA ALA A 30 -7.48 0.00 1.82
C ALA A 30 -8.15 -1.06 2.72
N SER A 31 -9.33 -1.55 2.34
CA SER A 31 -10.05 -2.60 3.06
C SER A 31 -9.28 -3.91 3.10
N LYS A 32 -8.58 -4.25 2.02
CA LYS A 32 -7.78 -5.48 1.95
C LYS A 32 -6.58 -5.45 2.90
N ILE A 33 -5.97 -4.28 3.05
CA ILE A 33 -4.89 -4.04 4.01
C ILE A 33 -5.46 -3.90 5.44
N GLY A 34 -6.70 -3.42 5.59
CA GLY A 34 -7.33 -3.16 6.88
C GLY A 34 -6.95 -1.79 7.44
N VAL A 35 -6.85 -0.78 6.57
CA VAL A 35 -6.64 0.63 6.94
C VAL A 35 -7.70 1.49 6.25
N ILE A 36 -7.83 2.74 6.69
CA ILE A 36 -8.70 3.71 6.01
C ILE A 36 -8.03 4.26 4.74
N THR A 37 -8.84 4.60 3.73
CA THR A 37 -8.35 5.07 2.43
C THR A 37 -7.46 6.31 2.53
N SER A 38 -7.77 7.26 3.42
CA SER A 38 -6.96 8.46 3.64
C SER A 38 -5.57 8.14 4.20
N SER A 39 -5.46 7.20 5.14
CA SER A 39 -4.18 6.71 5.66
C SER A 39 -3.36 6.00 4.59
N LEU A 40 -4.01 5.22 3.72
CA LEU A 40 -3.32 4.61 2.58
C LEU A 40 -2.83 5.69 1.59
N GLN A 41 -3.65 6.70 1.29
CA GLN A 41 -3.24 7.78 0.39
C GLN A 41 -2.06 8.59 0.95
N GLN A 42 -2.09 8.93 2.25
CA GLN A 42 -0.98 9.58 2.93
C GLN A 42 0.31 8.77 2.77
N PHE A 43 0.22 7.46 2.98
CA PHE A 43 1.36 6.55 2.83
C PHE A 43 1.90 6.49 1.39
N LEU A 44 1.02 6.39 0.39
CA LEU A 44 1.40 6.43 -1.02
C LEU A 44 2.00 7.79 -1.43
N ASN A 45 1.66 8.86 -0.70
CA ASN A 45 2.25 10.18 -0.85
C ASN A 45 3.57 10.35 -0.06
N GLY A 46 4.08 9.30 0.58
CA GLY A 46 5.33 9.33 1.35
C GLY A 46 5.19 9.84 2.78
N GLN A 47 3.97 9.93 3.31
CA GLN A 47 3.70 10.36 4.68
C GLN A 47 3.37 9.15 5.56
N ALA A 48 4.24 8.89 6.54
CA ALA A 48 3.97 7.88 7.55
C ALA A 48 2.78 8.30 8.41
N ASN A 49 1.98 7.31 8.81
CA ASN A 49 0.88 7.51 9.74
C ASN A 49 0.72 6.29 10.65
N ILE A 50 0.03 6.49 11.78
CA ILE A 50 -0.13 5.49 12.83
C ILE A 50 -0.80 4.21 12.30
N SER A 51 -1.82 4.34 11.45
CA SER A 51 -2.54 3.20 10.87
C SER A 51 -1.61 2.27 10.07
N MET A 52 -0.78 2.85 9.20
CA MET A 52 0.17 2.08 8.38
C MET A 52 1.35 1.56 9.19
N ALA A 53 1.86 2.35 10.14
CA ALA A 53 2.93 1.95 11.04
C ALA A 53 2.52 0.73 11.88
N HIS A 54 1.32 0.79 12.48
CA HIS A 54 0.75 -0.34 13.22
C HIS A 54 0.55 -1.57 12.33
N LYS A 55 0.09 -1.39 11.09
CA LYS A 55 -0.08 -2.50 10.15
C LYS A 55 1.23 -3.20 9.80
N LEU A 56 2.32 -2.45 9.78
CA LEU A 56 3.66 -2.93 9.48
C LEU A 56 4.44 -3.38 10.72
N GLY A 57 3.90 -3.17 11.93
CA GLY A 57 4.60 -3.45 13.18
C GLY A 57 5.81 -2.52 13.42
N LEU A 58 5.76 -1.29 12.89
CA LEU A 58 6.82 -0.30 12.98
C LEU A 58 6.37 0.91 13.82
N MET A 59 7.33 1.67 14.34
CA MET A 59 7.06 3.02 14.83
C MET A 59 6.86 3.98 13.65
N THR A 60 6.05 5.03 13.84
CA THR A 60 5.78 6.01 12.78
C THR A 60 7.06 6.71 12.31
N SER A 61 8.04 6.94 13.19
CA SER A 61 9.35 7.49 12.85
C SER A 61 10.13 6.58 11.89
N ASP A 62 10.17 5.28 12.20
CA ASP A 62 10.90 4.29 11.40
C ASP A 62 10.23 4.09 10.04
N LEU A 63 8.89 4.14 10.02
CA LEU A 63 8.13 4.12 8.79
C LEU A 63 8.44 5.34 7.92
N GLN A 64 8.57 6.53 8.52
CA GLN A 64 8.92 7.74 7.76
C GLN A 64 10.33 7.64 7.17
N LEU A 65 11.30 7.13 7.94
CA LEU A 65 12.66 6.88 7.43
C LEU A 65 12.65 5.88 6.26
N LEU A 66 11.88 4.80 6.38
CA LEU A 66 11.70 3.82 5.33
C LEU A 66 11.11 4.45 4.06
N LEU A 67 10.01 5.20 4.20
CA LEU A 67 9.35 5.91 3.10
C LEU A 67 10.29 6.91 2.41
N ASN A 68 11.09 7.65 3.18
CA ASN A 68 12.09 8.57 2.65
C ASN A 68 13.16 7.83 1.83
N SER A 69 13.55 6.63 2.26
CA SER A 69 14.56 5.81 1.58
C SER A 69 14.04 5.13 0.31
N ILE A 70 12.78 4.68 0.30
CA ILE A 70 12.23 3.87 -0.80
C ILE A 70 11.39 4.70 -1.80
N GLY A 71 10.97 5.91 -1.40
CA GLY A 71 10.14 6.80 -2.18
C GLY A 71 8.75 6.22 -2.54
N LYS A 72 8.04 6.92 -3.44
CA LYS A 72 6.67 6.56 -3.85
C LYS A 72 6.60 5.15 -4.48
N GLN A 73 7.53 4.82 -5.37
CA GLN A 73 7.55 3.52 -6.04
C GLN A 73 7.80 2.38 -5.05
N GLY A 74 8.71 2.59 -4.09
CA GLY A 74 8.92 1.64 -3.00
C GLY A 74 7.69 1.48 -2.11
N ALA A 75 6.99 2.56 -1.78
CA ALA A 75 5.75 2.50 -1.01
C ALA A 75 4.66 1.66 -1.72
N ILE A 76 4.48 1.86 -3.03
CA ILE A 76 3.58 1.05 -3.86
C ILE A 76 4.00 -0.43 -3.82
N GLY A 77 5.29 -0.71 -4.03
CA GLY A 77 5.83 -2.07 -3.97
C GLY A 77 5.64 -2.74 -2.62
N LEU A 78 5.76 -1.97 -1.52
CA LEU A 78 5.58 -2.46 -0.16
C LEU A 78 4.11 -2.83 0.09
N VAL A 79 3.16 -2.00 -0.37
CA VAL A 79 1.73 -2.32 -0.31
C VAL A 79 1.42 -3.57 -1.13
N LEU A 80 1.93 -3.69 -2.35
CA LEU A 80 1.77 -4.89 -3.17
C LEU A 80 2.32 -6.13 -2.47
N GLY A 81 3.52 -6.03 -1.88
CA GLY A 81 4.13 -7.12 -1.12
C GLY A 81 3.26 -7.57 0.05
N LEU A 82 2.66 -6.64 0.80
CA LEU A 82 1.73 -6.96 1.89
C LEU A 82 0.49 -7.71 1.41
N LEU A 83 -0.06 -7.31 0.25
CA LEU A 83 -1.25 -7.91 -0.33
C LEU A 83 -0.99 -9.35 -0.83
N MET A 84 0.22 -9.62 -1.32
CA MET A 84 0.60 -10.90 -1.90
C MET A 84 1.16 -11.91 -0.89
N LYS A 85 1.41 -11.52 0.36
CA LYS A 85 1.97 -12.38 1.42
C LYS A 85 0.92 -13.27 2.11
N LYS A 86 -0.26 -13.43 1.52
CA LYS A 86 -1.32 -14.35 1.98
C LYS A 86 -1.36 -15.61 1.14
#